data_AF-W1XBH7-F1
#
_entry.id   AF-W1XBH7-F1
#
_cell.length_a   1.000
_cell.length_b   1.000
_cell.length_c   1.000
_cell.angle_alpha   90.00
_cell.angle_beta   90.00
_cell.angle_gamma   90.00
#
_symmetry.space_group_name_H-M   'P 1'
#
loop_
_entity.id
_entity.type
_entity.pdbx_description
1 polymer ?
#
loop_
_entity_poly.entity_id
_entity_poly.type
_entity_poly.pdbx_seq_one_letter_code
_entity_poly.pdbx_strand_id
1 'polypeptide(L)'
;TATTPFSVDILLAIEQTASEFGWNSFLINIFSEDDAARAARQLLAHRPDGIIYTTMGLRHITLPESLYGENIVLANCVADDPALPSYIPDDYTAQYESTQHLLAAGYRQPLCFWLPESALATGYRRQGFEQAWRDAGRDLAEVKQF
;
A
#
# COMPACT_ATOMS: atom_id res chain seq x y z
N THR A 1 -10.56 -2.39 14.46
CA THR A 1 -10.38 -0.92 14.50
C THR A 1 -9.16 -0.62 13.66
N ALA A 2 -9.29 0.15 12.58
CA ALA A 2 -8.14 0.64 11.82
C ALA A 2 -7.36 1.60 12.73
N THR A 3 -6.12 1.26 13.10
CA THR A 3 -5.37 1.98 14.15
C THR A 3 -4.26 2.87 13.62
N THR A 4 -3.96 2.87 12.31
CA THR A 4 -3.02 3.84 11.71
C THR A 4 -3.77 4.83 10.82
N PRO A 5 -3.51 6.14 10.96
CA PRO A 5 -4.31 7.21 10.34
C PRO A 5 -4.39 7.10 8.81
N PHE A 6 -3.32 6.66 8.14
CA PHE A 6 -3.26 6.56 6.68
C PHE A 6 -4.26 5.59 6.06
N SER A 7 -4.63 4.54 6.78
CA SER A 7 -5.58 3.55 6.25
C SER A 7 -7.02 3.94 6.58
N VAL A 8 -7.24 4.85 7.53
CA VAL A 8 -8.55 5.46 7.74
C VAL A 8 -8.93 6.29 6.52
N ASP A 9 -7.99 7.03 5.92
CA ASP A 9 -8.25 7.84 4.73
C ASP A 9 -8.65 7.00 3.52
N ILE A 10 -8.07 5.80 3.34
CA ILE A 10 -8.49 4.86 2.29
C ILE A 10 -9.96 4.47 2.49
N LEU A 11 -10.34 4.13 3.72
CA LEU A 11 -11.70 3.71 4.04
C LEU A 11 -12.71 4.86 3.86
N LEU A 12 -12.35 6.07 4.31
CA LEU A 12 -13.17 7.26 4.12
C LEU A 12 -13.36 7.59 2.64
N ALA A 13 -12.29 7.49 1.84
CA ALA A 13 -12.37 7.72 0.40
C ALA A 13 -13.29 6.70 -0.29
N ILE A 14 -13.23 5.43 0.11
CA ILE A 14 -14.13 4.38 -0.39
C ILE A 14 -15.58 4.69 -0.04
N GLU A 15 -15.88 5.00 1.23
CA GLU A 15 -17.23 5.29 1.70
C GLU A 15 -17.81 6.53 1.01
N GLN A 16 -17.03 7.61 0.94
CA GLN A 16 -17.43 8.84 0.26
C GLN A 16 -17.71 8.58 -1.22
N THR A 17 -16.81 7.89 -1.92
CA THR A 17 -16.99 7.58 -3.34
C THR A 17 -18.22 6.71 -3.55
N ALA A 18 -18.41 5.66 -2.75
CA ALA A 18 -19.61 4.82 -2.85
C ALA A 18 -20.89 5.66 -2.66
N SER A 19 -20.91 6.52 -1.64
CA SER A 19 -22.05 7.40 -1.35
C SER A 19 -22.36 8.36 -2.50
N GLU A 20 -21.34 8.97 -3.11
CA GLU A 20 -21.49 9.89 -4.27
C GLU A 20 -22.18 9.22 -5.46
N PHE A 21 -22.03 7.91 -5.63
CA PHE A 21 -22.68 7.13 -6.69
C PHE A 21 -23.96 6.41 -6.24
N GLY A 22 -24.42 6.61 -4.99
CA GLY A 22 -25.63 5.98 -4.44
C GLY A 22 -25.44 4.52 -4.01
N TRP A 23 -24.20 4.09 -3.80
CA TRP A 23 -23.84 2.76 -3.30
C TRP A 23 -23.73 2.76 -1.77
N ASN A 24 -24.02 1.61 -1.17
CA ASN A 24 -23.79 1.39 0.26
C ASN A 24 -22.45 0.67 0.45
N SER A 25 -21.65 1.13 1.41
CA SER A 25 -20.43 0.45 1.83
C SER A 25 -20.56 -0.07 3.26
N PHE A 26 -19.96 -1.22 3.54
CA PHE A 26 -19.78 -1.72 4.90
C PHE A 26 -18.39 -2.35 5.04
N LEU A 27 -17.92 -2.45 6.27
CA LEU A 27 -16.54 -2.81 6.56
C LEU A 27 -16.46 -4.02 7.49
N ILE A 28 -15.60 -4.97 7.13
CA ILE A 28 -15.23 -6.09 7.99
C ILE A 28 -13.73 -6.00 8.27
N ASN A 29 -13.39 -5.81 9.56
CA ASN A 29 -12.00 -5.80 10.00
C ASN A 29 -11.48 -7.23 10.15
N ILE A 30 -10.29 -7.49 9.61
CA ILE A 30 -9.54 -8.73 9.80
C ILE A 30 -8.43 -8.45 10.81
N PHE A 31 -8.41 -9.18 11.93
CA PHE A 31 -7.45 -8.98 13.01
C PHE A 31 -6.25 -9.92 12.95
N SER A 32 -6.38 -11.06 12.26
CA SER A 32 -5.32 -12.03 12.00
C SER A 32 -5.54 -12.70 10.64
N GLU A 33 -4.51 -13.32 10.07
CA GLU A 33 -4.66 -14.10 8.83
C GLU A 33 -5.64 -15.28 9.00
N ASP A 34 -5.65 -15.91 10.18
CA ASP A 34 -6.59 -16.98 10.51
C ASP A 34 -8.06 -16.52 10.46
N ASP A 35 -8.31 -15.22 10.70
CA ASP A 35 -9.64 -14.63 10.64
C ASP A 35 -10.09 -14.30 9.21
N ALA A 36 -9.18 -14.27 8.22
CA ALA A 36 -9.49 -13.81 6.87
C ALA A 36 -10.58 -14.67 6.20
N ALA A 37 -10.51 -16.00 6.35
CA ALA A 37 -11.52 -16.91 5.79
C ALA A 37 -12.90 -16.73 6.44
N ARG A 38 -12.93 -16.43 7.75
CA ARG A 38 -14.18 -16.16 8.48
C ARG A 38 -14.78 -14.83 8.04
N ALA A 39 -13.96 -13.80 7.96
CA ALA A 39 -14.35 -12.47 7.49
C ALA A 39 -14.88 -12.52 6.05
N ALA A 40 -14.23 -13.27 5.16
CA ALA A 40 -14.68 -13.46 3.79
C ALA A 40 -16.08 -14.10 3.72
N ARG A 41 -16.35 -15.15 4.51
CA ARG A 41 -17.70 -15.74 4.57
C ARG A 41 -18.76 -14.77 5.11
N GLN A 42 -18.40 -13.97 6.12
CA GLN A 42 -19.29 -12.94 6.65
C GLN A 42 -19.59 -11.86 5.61
N LEU A 43 -18.57 -11.43 4.85
CA LEU A 43 -18.70 -10.49 3.75
C LEU A 43 -19.67 -11.02 2.69
N LEU A 44 -19.48 -12.26 2.24
CA LEU A 44 -20.32 -12.88 1.21
C LEU A 44 -21.77 -13.09 1.66
N ALA A 45 -22.03 -13.25 2.95
CA ALA A 45 -23.40 -13.35 3.48
C ALA A 45 -24.23 -12.08 3.23
N HIS A 46 -23.56 -10.92 3.07
CA HIS A 46 -24.20 -9.66 2.69
C HIS A 46 -24.42 -9.51 1.18
N ARG A 47 -23.96 -10.47 0.36
CA ARG A 47 -24.06 -10.46 -1.11
C ARG A 47 -23.62 -9.12 -1.74
N PRO A 48 -22.37 -8.70 -1.52
CA PRO A 48 -21.87 -7.47 -2.10
C PRO A 48 -21.77 -7.58 -3.63
N ASP A 49 -22.11 -6.50 -4.34
CA ASP A 49 -21.92 -6.43 -5.80
C ASP A 49 -20.43 -6.31 -6.19
N GLY A 50 -19.58 -5.87 -5.25
CA GLY A 50 -18.14 -5.74 -5.41
C GLY A 50 -17.41 -5.66 -4.07
N ILE A 51 -16.14 -6.06 -4.07
CA ILE A 51 -15.32 -6.21 -2.86
C ILE A 51 -14.01 -5.45 -3.04
N ILE A 52 -13.66 -4.64 -2.04
CA ILE A 52 -12.34 -4.02 -1.94
C ILE A 52 -11.58 -4.71 -0.81
N TYR A 53 -10.50 -5.42 -1.16
CA TYR A 53 -9.61 -6.03 -0.17
C TYR A 53 -8.45 -5.07 0.08
N THR A 54 -8.24 -4.67 1.34
CA THR A 54 -7.24 -3.66 1.69
C THR A 54 -6.40 -4.06 2.88
N THR A 55 -5.17 -3.54 2.95
CA THR A 55 -4.29 -3.70 4.09
C THR A 55 -3.73 -2.37 4.56
N MET A 56 -3.32 -2.30 5.84
CA MET A 56 -2.84 -1.06 6.43
C MET A 56 -1.50 -0.58 5.84
N GLY A 57 -0.70 -1.49 5.30
CA GLY A 57 0.61 -1.19 4.72
C GLY A 57 0.91 -2.17 3.60
N LEU A 58 1.52 -1.66 2.53
CA LEU A 58 1.79 -2.38 1.30
C LEU A 58 2.47 -3.72 1.58
N ARG A 59 1.74 -4.79 1.30
CA ARG A 59 2.18 -6.16 1.52
C ARG A 59 1.62 -7.08 0.45
N HIS A 60 2.25 -8.24 0.35
CA HIS A 60 1.72 -9.35 -0.41
C HIS A 60 0.61 -10.04 0.39
N ILE A 61 -0.48 -10.43 -0.27
CA ILE A 61 -1.59 -11.16 0.35
C ILE A 61 -1.88 -12.44 -0.42
N THR A 62 -2.44 -13.41 0.30
CA THR A 62 -3.13 -14.55 -0.28
C THR A 62 -4.62 -14.31 -0.12
N LEU A 63 -5.36 -14.28 -1.23
CA LEU A 63 -6.79 -14.05 -1.19
C LEU A 63 -7.49 -15.30 -0.59
N PRO A 64 -8.45 -15.14 0.34
CA PRO A 64 -9.25 -16.27 0.81
C PRO A 64 -9.97 -16.97 -0.34
N GLU A 65 -9.91 -18.31 -0.39
CA GLU A 65 -10.44 -19.09 -1.51
C GLU A 65 -11.92 -18.83 -1.81
N SER A 66 -12.72 -18.55 -0.78
CA SER A 66 -14.14 -18.23 -0.93
C SER A 66 -14.41 -16.97 -1.74
N LEU A 67 -13.40 -16.10 -1.92
CA LEU A 67 -13.51 -14.87 -2.68
C LEU A 67 -13.11 -15.05 -4.16
N TYR A 68 -12.59 -16.21 -4.57
CA TYR A 68 -12.27 -16.46 -5.97
C TYR A 68 -13.53 -16.44 -6.85
N GLY A 69 -13.48 -15.69 -7.95
CA GLY A 69 -14.59 -15.53 -8.90
C GLY A 69 -15.54 -14.36 -8.59
N GLU A 70 -15.37 -13.69 -7.45
CA GLU A 70 -16.11 -12.47 -7.12
C GLU A 70 -15.50 -11.23 -7.79
N ASN A 71 -16.26 -10.14 -7.83
CA ASN A 71 -15.77 -8.84 -8.33
C ASN A 71 -14.87 -8.18 -7.29
N ILE A 72 -13.55 -8.33 -7.42
CA ILE A 72 -12.57 -7.90 -6.41
C ILE A 72 -11.56 -6.92 -6.98
N VAL A 73 -11.22 -5.92 -6.17
CA VAL A 73 -10.06 -5.05 -6.36
C VAL A 73 -9.23 -4.99 -5.08
N LEU A 74 -7.91 -4.96 -5.25
CA LEU A 74 -6.95 -4.80 -4.15
C LEU A 74 -6.58 -3.32 -3.98
N ALA A 75 -6.56 -2.86 -2.73
CA ALA A 75 -6.13 -1.52 -2.37
C ALA A 75 -4.99 -1.59 -1.35
N ASN A 76 -3.85 -0.98 -1.66
CA ASN A 76 -2.66 -0.99 -0.79
C ASN A 76 -2.16 -2.41 -0.44
N CYS A 77 -2.36 -3.37 -1.34
CA CYS A 77 -1.78 -4.71 -1.31
C CYS A 77 -1.68 -5.26 -2.72
N VAL A 78 -0.90 -6.33 -2.87
CA VAL A 78 -0.70 -7.06 -4.11
C VAL A 78 -0.86 -8.55 -3.87
N ALA A 79 -1.21 -9.29 -4.92
CA ALA A 79 -1.27 -10.74 -4.92
C ALA A 79 -0.51 -11.29 -6.14
N ASP A 80 -0.18 -12.58 -6.12
CA ASP A 80 0.54 -13.24 -7.22
C ASP A 80 -0.34 -13.39 -8.48
N ASP A 81 -1.66 -13.35 -8.31
CA ASP A 81 -2.60 -13.46 -9.42
C ASP A 81 -2.65 -12.13 -10.23
N PRO A 82 -2.12 -12.11 -11.47
CA PRO A 82 -2.10 -10.91 -12.29
C PRO A 82 -3.50 -10.47 -12.76
N ALA A 83 -4.54 -11.31 -12.62
CA ALA A 83 -5.91 -10.95 -12.95
C ALA A 83 -6.56 -10.05 -11.89
N LEU A 84 -5.98 -9.94 -10.68
CA LEU A 84 -6.51 -9.11 -9.62
C LEU A 84 -6.05 -7.65 -9.78
N PRO A 85 -6.96 -6.71 -10.11
CA PRO A 85 -6.58 -5.30 -10.22
C PRO A 85 -6.13 -4.79 -8.86
N SER A 86 -5.00 -4.09 -8.84
CA SER A 86 -4.36 -3.61 -7.61
C SER A 86 -4.02 -2.13 -7.73
N TYR A 87 -4.47 -1.34 -6.75
CA TYR A 87 -4.14 0.08 -6.64
C TYR A 87 -3.22 0.28 -5.45
N ILE A 88 -1.96 0.62 -5.73
CA ILE A 88 -0.91 0.80 -4.72
C ILE A 88 -0.23 2.17 -4.89
N PRO A 89 0.43 2.67 -3.83
CA PRO A 89 1.26 3.87 -3.96
C PRO A 89 2.44 3.65 -4.91
N ASP A 90 2.80 4.67 -5.67
CA ASP A 90 4.08 4.72 -6.40
C ASP A 90 5.20 5.16 -5.43
N ASP A 91 5.59 4.23 -4.57
CA ASP A 91 6.62 4.43 -3.54
C ASP A 91 7.99 4.81 -4.14
N TYR A 92 8.30 4.33 -5.34
CA TYR A 92 9.55 4.64 -6.04
C TYR A 92 9.59 6.10 -6.47
N THR A 93 8.60 6.54 -7.25
CA THR A 93 8.56 7.90 -7.80
C THR A 93 8.46 8.93 -6.67
N ALA A 94 7.61 8.67 -5.68
CA ALA A 94 7.48 9.56 -4.52
C ALA A 94 8.83 9.76 -3.80
N GLN A 95 9.61 8.69 -3.61
CA GLN A 95 10.91 8.80 -2.95
C GLN A 95 11.97 9.46 -3.84
N TYR A 96 11.99 9.14 -5.14
CA TYR A 96 12.88 9.75 -6.12
C TYR A 96 12.70 11.28 -6.18
N GLU A 97 11.46 11.74 -6.37
CA GLU A 97 11.14 13.17 -6.43
C GLU A 97 11.43 13.89 -5.12
N SER A 98 11.14 13.26 -3.98
CA SER A 98 11.48 13.79 -2.65
C SER A 98 12.99 13.99 -2.48
N THR A 99 13.79 13.03 -2.95
CA THR A 99 15.25 13.12 -2.90
C THR A 99 15.79 14.18 -3.85
N GLN A 100 15.24 14.27 -5.06
CA GLN A 100 15.58 15.35 -6.00
C GLN A 100 15.29 16.73 -5.40
N HIS A 101 14.15 16.89 -4.72
CA HIS A 101 13.79 18.14 -4.06
C HIS A 101 14.82 18.55 -2.99
N LEU A 102 15.26 17.62 -2.14
CA LEU A 102 16.31 17.87 -1.14
C LEU A 102 17.65 18.23 -1.79
N LEU A 103 18.03 17.52 -2.85
CA LEU A 103 19.26 17.80 -3.59
C LEU A 103 19.23 19.20 -4.24
N ALA A 104 18.09 19.58 -4.83
CA ALA A 104 17.87 20.90 -5.42
C ALA A 104 17.95 22.01 -4.36
N ALA A 105 17.47 21.76 -3.14
CA ALA A 105 17.58 22.67 -2.01
C ALA A 105 19.01 22.80 -1.45
N GLY A 106 19.97 22.01 -1.93
CA GLY A 106 21.38 22.13 -1.54
C GLY A 106 21.83 21.16 -0.46
N TYR A 107 20.99 20.23 0.01
CA TYR A 107 21.39 19.21 0.99
C TYR A 107 22.32 18.16 0.39
N ARG A 108 23.33 17.72 1.16
CA ARG A 108 24.45 16.89 0.65
C ARG A 108 24.84 15.70 1.53
N GLN A 109 24.41 15.67 2.78
CA GLN A 109 24.81 14.65 3.75
C GLN A 109 23.59 14.08 4.48
N PRO A 110 22.73 13.32 3.77
CA PRO A 110 21.56 12.73 4.38
C PRO A 110 21.95 11.65 5.40
N LEU A 111 21.15 11.57 6.45
CA LEU A 111 21.07 10.42 7.34
C LEU A 111 19.76 9.70 7.03
N CYS A 112 19.83 8.47 6.55
CA CYS A 112 18.66 7.72 6.10
C CYS A 112 18.19 6.71 7.16
N PHE A 113 16.93 6.88 7.61
CA PHE A 113 16.23 5.93 8.47
C PHE A 113 15.19 5.18 7.64
N TRP A 114 15.34 3.87 7.52
CA TRP A 114 14.46 3.05 6.70
C TRP A 114 13.41 2.31 7.52
N LEU A 115 12.31 1.97 6.85
CA LEU A 115 11.38 0.97 7.35
C LEU A 115 12.05 -0.43 7.36
N PRO A 116 11.45 -1.43 8.05
CA PRO A 116 11.95 -2.80 8.02
C PRO A 116 12.15 -3.33 6.60
N GLU A 117 13.22 -4.09 6.38
CA GLU A 117 13.55 -4.61 5.03
C GLU A 117 12.53 -5.61 4.51
N SER A 118 11.76 -6.24 5.40
CA SER A 118 10.66 -7.15 5.04
C SER A 118 9.43 -6.42 4.46
N ALA A 119 9.32 -5.10 4.63
CA ALA A 119 8.20 -4.34 4.06
C ALA A 119 8.44 -4.04 2.58
N LEU A 120 7.47 -4.37 1.73
CA LEU A 120 7.59 -4.19 0.27
C LEU A 120 7.93 -2.74 -0.12
N ALA A 121 7.29 -1.76 0.54
CA ALA A 121 7.52 -0.33 0.30
C ALA A 121 8.98 0.08 0.51
N THR A 122 9.71 -0.56 1.45
CA THR A 122 11.11 -0.22 1.74
C THR A 122 12.00 -0.38 0.51
N GLY A 123 11.80 -1.46 -0.25
CA GLY A 123 12.58 -1.73 -1.45
C GLY A 123 12.42 -0.64 -2.50
N TYR A 124 11.17 -0.32 -2.86
CA TYR A 124 10.86 0.71 -3.85
C TYR A 124 11.33 2.10 -3.44
N ARG A 125 11.15 2.47 -2.17
CA ARG A 125 11.64 3.75 -1.65
C ARG A 125 13.16 3.81 -1.72
N ARG A 126 13.87 2.79 -1.23
CA ARG A 126 15.35 2.77 -1.31
C ARG A 126 15.82 2.92 -2.75
N GLN A 127 15.21 2.20 -3.70
CA GLN A 127 15.52 2.34 -5.12
C GLN A 127 15.33 3.77 -5.64
N GLY A 128 14.21 4.42 -5.30
CA GLY A 128 13.95 5.81 -5.70
C GLY A 128 14.98 6.79 -5.15
N PHE A 129 15.33 6.66 -3.87
CA PHE A 129 16.40 7.46 -3.24
C PHE A 129 17.75 7.23 -3.94
N GLU A 130 18.14 5.97 -4.11
CA GLU A 130 19.44 5.62 -4.67
C GLU A 130 19.59 6.11 -6.10
N GLN A 131 18.53 5.99 -6.91
CA GLN A 131 18.54 6.48 -8.28
C GLN A 131 18.70 8.01 -8.31
N ALA A 132 17.92 8.74 -7.53
CA ALA A 132 18.03 10.21 -7.46
C ALA A 132 19.42 10.66 -6.99
N TRP A 133 20.03 9.91 -6.06
CA TRP A 133 21.37 10.17 -5.57
C TRP A 133 22.45 9.97 -6.65
N ARG A 134 22.39 8.84 -7.37
CA ARG A 134 23.30 8.54 -8.48
C ARG A 134 23.13 9.54 -9.63
N ASP A 135 21.90 9.91 -9.97
CA ASP A 135 21.59 10.88 -11.03
C ASP A 135 22.17 12.27 -10.74
N ALA A 136 22.32 12.63 -9.45
CA ALA A 136 23.00 13.84 -9.03
C ALA A 136 24.54 13.72 -9.00
N GLY A 137 25.09 12.63 -9.55
CA GLY A 137 26.53 12.36 -9.63
C GLY A 137 27.17 12.04 -8.29
N ARG A 138 26.40 11.50 -7.34
CA ARG A 138 26.87 11.21 -5.97
C ARG A 138 27.07 9.72 -5.75
N ASP A 139 28.04 9.38 -4.91
CA ASP A 139 28.29 8.02 -4.48
C ASP A 139 27.40 7.66 -3.27
N LEU A 140 26.83 6.46 -3.29
CA LEU A 140 26.07 5.92 -2.15
C LEU A 140 26.96 5.62 -0.95
N ALA A 141 28.27 5.46 -1.13
CA ALA A 141 29.21 5.34 -0.02
C ALA A 141 29.23 6.60 0.89
N GLU A 142 28.75 7.74 0.40
CA GLU A 142 28.59 8.97 1.19
C GLU A 142 27.35 8.94 2.10
N VAL A 143 26.39 8.05 1.81
CA VAL A 143 25.12 7.97 2.52
C VAL A 143 25.28 7.16 3.80
N LYS A 144 24.92 7.77 4.94
CA LYS A 144 24.90 7.10 6.23
C LYS A 144 23.53 6.47 6.46
N GLN A 145 23.54 5.19 6.85
CA GLN A 145 22.34 4.42 7.18
C GLN A 145 22.39 3.94 8.63
N PHE A 146 21.23 3.98 9.30
CA PHE A 146 20.97 3.34 10.59
C PHE A 146 19.73 2.45 10.52
#